data_AF-A0A3D3UKV0-F1
#
_entry.id   AF-A0A3D3UKV0-F1
#
_cell.length_a   1.000
_cell.length_b   1.000
_cell.length_c   1.000
_cell.angle_alpha   90.00
_cell.angle_beta   90.00
_cell.angle_gamma   90.00
#
_symmetry.space_group_name_H-M   'P 1'
#
loop_
_entity.id
_entity.type
_entity.pdbx_description
1 polymer ?
#
loop_
_entity_poly.entity_id
_entity_poly.type
_entity_poly.pdbx_seq_one_letter_code
_entity_poly.pdbx_strand_id
1 'polypeptide(L)'
;TMAELKELARSEKVVAIGETGLDFHYDFSPRQDQRRVFEAQLQIARELNRPAIIHSREAFDETIDILEQFIRLKGRLKGVVFHCFSGSARQARIVLDHGFYISFAGVVTFRN
;
A
#
# COMPACT_ATOMS: atom_id res chain seq x y z
N THR A 1 10.96 -10.23 11.41
CA THR A 1 9.63 -10.90 11.46
C THR A 1 8.53 -9.85 11.54
N MET A 2 7.25 -10.23 11.38
CA MET A 2 6.12 -9.28 11.48
C MET A 2 5.97 -8.73 12.92
N ALA A 3 6.33 -9.52 13.93
CA ALA A 3 6.34 -9.08 15.33
C ALA A 3 7.39 -7.99 15.60
N GLU A 4 8.61 -8.16 15.06
CA GLU A 4 9.67 -7.15 15.17
C GLU A 4 9.30 -5.84 14.46
N LEU A 5 8.71 -5.92 13.27
CA LEU A 5 8.22 -4.73 12.54
C LEU A 5 7.17 -3.97 13.36
N LYS A 6 6.22 -4.69 13.96
CA LYS A 6 5.20 -4.09 14.83
C LYS A 6 5.80 -3.42 16.06
N GLU A 7 6.84 -4.01 16.65
CA GLU A 7 7.52 -3.42 17.80
C GLU A 7 8.25 -2.13 17.41
N LEU A 8 9.04 -2.16 16.32
CA LEU A 8 9.72 -0.97 15.80
C LEU A 8 8.74 0.15 15.46
N ALA A 9 7.58 -0.19 14.91
CA ALA A 9 6.55 0.77 14.52
C ALA A 9 5.82 1.46 15.68
N ARG A 10 6.07 1.04 16.94
CA ARG A 10 5.56 1.74 18.14
C ARG A 10 6.33 3.03 18.44
N SER A 11 7.56 3.16 17.95
CA SER A 11 8.35 4.38 18.11
C SER A 11 7.62 5.61 17.57
N GLU A 12 7.67 6.73 18.30
CA GLU A 12 7.06 8.00 17.88
C GLU A 12 7.64 8.53 16.57
N LYS A 13 8.89 8.16 16.25
CA LYS A 13 9.54 8.51 14.99
C LYS A 13 8.95 7.79 13.78
N VAL A 14 8.24 6.67 13.99
CA VAL A 14 7.59 5.92 12.91
C VAL A 14 6.17 6.43 12.73
N VAL A 15 5.95 7.13 11.61
CA VAL A 15 4.68 7.81 11.33
C VAL A 15 3.75 7.04 10.39
N ALA A 16 4.24 6.01 9.70
CA ALA A 16 3.49 5.19 8.75
C ALA A 16 4.07 3.76 8.68
N ILE A 17 3.30 2.82 8.14
CA ILE A 17 3.76 1.46 7.81
C ILE A 17 4.00 1.36 6.31
N GLY A 18 5.19 0.90 5.93
CA GLY A 18 5.59 0.70 4.54
C GLY A 18 7.10 0.93 4.37
N GLU A 19 7.62 0.85 3.15
CA GLU A 19 6.89 0.57 1.91
C GLU A 19 6.35 -0.88 1.86
N THR A 20 5.11 -1.06 1.41
CA THR A 20 4.47 -2.38 1.27
C THR A 20 3.54 -2.40 0.05
N GLY A 21 3.20 -3.56 -0.48
CA GLY A 21 2.29 -3.66 -1.64
C GLY A 21 2.71 -4.77 -2.60
N LEU A 22 2.45 -4.56 -3.89
CA LEU A 22 2.62 -5.56 -4.95
C LEU A 22 3.46 -5.01 -6.11
N ASP A 23 4.42 -5.80 -6.57
CA ASP A 23 5.22 -5.54 -7.77
C ASP A 23 5.24 -6.77 -8.67
N PHE A 24 4.44 -6.74 -9.73
CA PHE A 24 4.37 -7.81 -10.73
C PHE A 24 5.25 -7.55 -11.94
N HIS A 25 5.92 -6.39 -11.98
CA HIS A 25 6.86 -6.06 -13.04
C HIS A 25 8.20 -6.77 -12.82
N TYR A 26 8.77 -6.61 -11.61
CA TYR A 26 10.01 -7.30 -11.26
C TYR A 26 9.77 -8.72 -10.73
N ASP A 27 8.62 -8.94 -10.07
CA ASP A 27 8.16 -10.25 -9.57
C ASP A 27 9.25 -11.03 -8.79
N PHE A 28 10.08 -10.32 -8.02
CA PHE A 28 11.22 -10.87 -7.28
C PHE A 28 10.83 -11.77 -6.11
N SER A 29 9.55 -11.83 -5.76
CA SER A 29 9.02 -12.69 -4.71
C SER A 29 7.75 -13.35 -5.21
N PRO A 30 7.48 -14.62 -4.84
CA PRO A 30 6.24 -15.29 -5.22
C PRO A 30 5.03 -14.42 -4.88
N ARG A 31 4.10 -14.25 -5.82
CA ARG A 31 2.95 -13.35 -5.65
C ARG A 31 2.14 -13.66 -4.40
N GLN A 32 2.01 -14.93 -4.03
CA GLN A 32 1.34 -15.34 -2.79
C GLN A 32 2.03 -14.77 -1.54
N ASP A 33 3.37 -14.72 -1.53
CA ASP A 33 4.12 -14.10 -0.43
C ASP A 33 3.99 -12.58 -0.44
N GLN A 34 3.97 -11.94 -1.62
CA GLN A 34 3.69 -10.50 -1.73
C GLN A 34 2.33 -10.16 -1.10
N ARG A 35 1.26 -10.87 -1.49
CA ARG A 35 -0.10 -10.71 -0.93
C ARG A 35 -0.11 -10.91 0.59
N ARG A 36 0.47 -12.01 1.06
CA ARG A 36 0.51 -12.37 2.49
C ARG A 36 1.23 -11.30 3.33
N VAL A 37 2.37 -10.80 2.86
CA VAL A 37 3.13 -9.77 3.56
C VAL A 37 2.43 -8.41 3.49
N PHE A 38 1.81 -8.09 2.36
CA PHE A 38 1.02 -6.88 2.20
C PHE A 38 -0.14 -6.84 3.20
N GLU A 39 -0.98 -7.88 3.24
CA GLU A 39 -2.09 -7.97 4.20
C GLU A 39 -1.61 -7.90 5.66
N ALA A 40 -0.49 -8.56 5.99
CA ALA A 40 0.06 -8.54 7.33
C ALA A 40 0.54 -7.14 7.75
N GLN A 41 1.13 -6.35 6.84
CA GLN A 41 1.52 -4.97 7.12
C GLN A 41 0.30 -4.03 7.21
N LEU A 42 -0.76 -4.25 6.43
CA LEU A 42 -2.03 -3.54 6.61
C LEU A 42 -2.64 -3.79 8.00
N GLN A 43 -2.55 -5.03 8.49
CA GLN A 43 -2.97 -5.38 9.85
C GLN A 43 -2.18 -4.59 10.91
N ILE A 44 -0.85 -4.47 10.77
CA ILE A 44 -0.03 -3.63 11.67
C ILE A 44 -0.47 -2.17 11.60
N ALA A 45 -0.65 -1.62 10.38
CA ALA A 45 -1.05 -0.23 10.18
C ALA A 45 -2.37 0.08 10.88
N ARG A 46 -3.34 -0.81 10.76
CA ARG A 46 -4.62 -0.72 11.46
C ARG A 46 -4.44 -0.79 12.98
N GLU A 47 -3.76 -1.79 13.49
CA GLU A 47 -3.61 -2.03 14.95
C GLU A 47 -2.89 -0.88 15.65
N LEU A 48 -1.91 -0.27 15.00
CA LEU A 48 -1.17 0.87 15.54
C LEU A 48 -1.78 2.22 15.17
N ASN A 49 -2.92 2.22 14.48
CA ASN A 49 -3.59 3.42 13.97
C ASN A 49 -2.61 4.35 13.22
N ARG A 50 -1.87 3.78 12.26
CA ARG A 50 -0.91 4.45 11.39
C ARG A 50 -1.39 4.38 9.93
N PRO A 51 -1.08 5.40 9.10
CA PRO A 51 -1.30 5.31 7.67
C PRO A 51 -0.39 4.25 7.02
N ALA A 52 -0.79 3.75 5.86
CA ALA A 52 -0.01 2.82 5.05
C ALA A 52 0.57 3.52 3.80
N ILE A 53 1.82 3.21 3.47
CA ILE A 53 2.51 3.66 2.26
C ILE A 53 2.58 2.47 1.29
N ILE A 54 1.90 2.59 0.15
CA ILE A 54 1.64 1.49 -0.78
C ILE A 54 2.40 1.67 -2.08
N HIS A 55 3.20 0.67 -2.41
CA HIS A 55 3.78 0.44 -3.73
C HIS A 55 2.84 -0.42 -4.56
N SER A 56 2.59 -0.04 -5.81
CA SER A 56 1.81 -0.86 -6.73
C SER A 56 2.33 -0.68 -8.14
N ARG A 57 2.88 -1.74 -8.71
CA ARG A 57 3.42 -1.75 -10.08
C ARG A 57 2.93 -2.96 -10.84
N GLU A 58 2.25 -2.70 -11.96
CA GLU A 58 1.58 -3.73 -12.78
C GLU A 58 0.64 -4.65 -11.98
N ALA A 59 0.17 -4.19 -10.83
CA ALA A 59 -0.60 -4.96 -9.84
C ALA A 59 -1.77 -4.15 -9.25
N PHE A 60 -2.21 -3.09 -9.95
CA PHE A 60 -3.16 -2.11 -9.41
C PHE A 60 -4.49 -2.74 -8.98
N ASP A 61 -5.13 -3.50 -9.86
CA ASP A 61 -6.46 -4.07 -9.59
C ASP A 61 -6.41 -4.98 -8.36
N GLU A 62 -5.38 -5.82 -8.27
CA GLU A 62 -5.20 -6.72 -7.12
C GLU A 62 -4.85 -5.95 -5.82
N THR A 63 -4.11 -4.84 -5.93
CA THR A 63 -3.81 -3.98 -4.78
C THR A 63 -5.10 -3.37 -4.23
N ILE A 64 -5.99 -2.88 -5.10
CA ILE A 64 -7.29 -2.33 -4.70
C ILE A 64 -8.18 -3.42 -4.11
N ASP A 65 -8.27 -4.59 -4.74
CA ASP A 65 -9.10 -5.71 -4.24
C ASP A 65 -8.71 -6.12 -2.82
N ILE A 66 -7.40 -6.22 -2.53
CA ILE A 66 -6.90 -6.53 -1.19
C ILE A 66 -7.27 -5.42 -0.20
N LEU A 67 -7.12 -4.15 -0.58
CA LEU A 67 -7.48 -3.03 0.29
C LEU A 67 -8.98 -2.99 0.60
N GLU A 68 -9.83 -3.18 -0.41
CA GLU A 68 -11.27 -3.23 -0.25
C GLU A 68 -11.69 -4.41 0.65
N GLN A 69 -11.14 -5.59 0.39
CA GLN A 69 -11.42 -6.77 1.19
C GLN A 69 -10.93 -6.58 2.64
N PHE A 70 -9.73 -6.03 2.83
CA PHE A 70 -9.21 -5.71 4.16
C PHE A 70 -10.12 -4.73 4.88
N ILE A 71 -10.51 -3.63 4.24
CA ILE A 71 -11.39 -2.61 4.84
C ILE A 71 -12.76 -3.20 5.17
N ARG A 72 -13.32 -4.06 4.30
CA ARG A 72 -14.60 -4.72 4.55
C ARG A 72 -14.54 -5.68 5.74
N LEU A 73 -13.46 -6.44 5.88
CA LEU A 73 -13.34 -7.49 6.91
C LEU A 73 -12.77 -7.00 8.23
N LYS A 74 -11.90 -6.00 8.18
CA LYS A 74 -11.12 -5.51 9.33
C LYS A 74 -11.49 -4.07 9.67
N GLY A 75 -12.06 -3.30 8.76
CA GLY A 75 -12.39 -1.89 8.99
C GLY A 75 -11.35 -0.94 8.42
N ARG A 76 -11.65 0.35 8.50
CA ARG A 76 -10.89 1.40 7.81
C ARG A 76 -9.47 1.57 8.35
N LEU A 77 -8.54 1.89 7.46
CA LEU A 77 -7.21 2.38 7.79
C LEU A 77 -7.25 3.88 8.10
N LYS A 78 -6.29 4.36 8.90
CA LYS A 78 -6.15 5.79 9.20
C LYS A 78 -5.93 6.65 7.94
N GLY A 79 -5.21 6.10 6.97
CA GLY A 79 -4.92 6.72 5.69
C GLY A 79 -4.08 5.79 4.83
N VAL A 80 -4.09 6.03 3.53
CA VAL A 80 -3.35 5.25 2.54
C VAL A 80 -2.75 6.21 1.52
N VAL A 81 -1.47 6.03 1.19
CA VAL A 81 -0.78 6.77 0.14
C VAL A 81 -0.23 5.78 -0.88
N PHE A 82 -0.68 5.87 -2.13
CA PHE A 82 0.00 5.25 -3.27
C PHE A 82 1.19 6.14 -3.65
N HIS A 83 2.39 5.77 -3.20
CA HIS A 83 3.58 6.55 -3.53
C HIS A 83 4.07 6.22 -4.94
N CYS A 84 4.78 7.17 -5.57
CA CYS A 84 5.36 6.98 -6.90
C CYS A 84 4.33 6.48 -7.94
N PHE A 85 3.13 7.03 -7.89
CA PHE A 85 2.03 6.58 -8.73
C PHE A 85 2.33 6.87 -10.21
N SER A 86 2.20 5.82 -11.01
CA SER A 86 2.43 5.81 -12.46
C SER A 86 1.24 5.20 -13.23
N GLY A 87 0.08 5.08 -12.58
CA GLY A 87 -1.13 4.54 -13.19
C GLY A 87 -1.87 5.53 -14.09
N SER A 88 -2.93 5.04 -14.73
CA SER A 88 -3.80 5.85 -15.59
C SER A 88 -4.67 6.82 -14.80
N ALA A 89 -5.25 7.83 -15.49
CA ALA A 89 -6.23 8.74 -14.89
C ALA A 89 -7.46 8.01 -14.31
N ARG A 90 -7.88 6.89 -14.91
CA ARG A 90 -8.94 6.03 -14.38
C ARG A 90 -8.54 5.40 -13.04
N GLN A 91 -7.32 4.86 -12.97
CA GLN A 91 -6.80 4.28 -11.72
C GLN A 91 -6.65 5.34 -10.63
N ALA A 92 -6.19 6.55 -11.00
CA ALA A 92 -6.10 7.66 -10.07
C ALA A 92 -7.47 8.02 -9.50
N ARG A 93 -8.53 8.05 -10.33
CA ARG A 93 -9.91 8.30 -9.88
C ARG A 93 -10.34 7.26 -8.85
N ILE A 94 -10.11 5.97 -9.10
CA ILE A 94 -10.44 4.88 -8.16
C ILE A 94 -9.77 5.13 -6.80
N VAL A 95 -8.46 5.40 -6.78
CA VAL A 95 -7.71 5.67 -5.53
C VAL A 95 -8.32 6.85 -4.76
N LEU A 96 -8.64 7.94 -5.45
CA LEU A 96 -9.22 9.14 -4.84
C LEU A 96 -10.65 8.92 -4.33
N ASP A 97 -11.46 8.12 -5.03
CA ASP A 97 -12.84 7.82 -4.64
C ASP A 97 -12.89 6.98 -3.34
N HIS A 98 -11.84 6.21 -3.06
CA HIS A 98 -11.66 5.54 -1.75
C HIS A 98 -11.21 6.49 -0.62
N GLY A 99 -10.89 7.75 -0.94
CA GLY A 99 -10.30 8.72 -0.02
C GLY A 99 -8.82 8.46 0.28
N PHE A 100 -8.13 7.73 -0.60
CA PHE A 100 -6.68 7.53 -0.52
C PHE A 100 -5.93 8.65 -1.24
N TYR A 101 -4.63 8.74 -1.00
CA TYR A 101 -3.75 9.75 -1.57
C TYR A 101 -2.86 9.17 -2.66
N ILE A 102 -2.49 10.02 -3.61
CA ILE A 102 -1.56 9.71 -4.70
C ILE A 102 -0.34 10.62 -4.54
N SER A 103 0.86 10.07 -4.65
CA SER A 103 2.09 10.84 -4.76
C SER A 103 2.67 10.71 -6.17
N PHE A 104 3.03 11.84 -6.76
CA PHE A 104 3.78 11.88 -8.02
C PHE A 104 5.26 12.12 -7.71
N ALA A 105 6.12 11.37 -8.39
CA ALA A 105 7.57 11.49 -8.28
C ALA A 105 8.19 11.87 -9.64
N GLY A 106 9.51 11.83 -9.74
CA GLY A 106 10.25 12.21 -10.96
C GLY A 106 9.83 11.45 -12.23
N VAL A 107 9.22 10.26 -12.09
CA VAL A 107 8.68 9.45 -13.19
C VAL A 107 7.68 10.22 -14.07
N VAL A 108 7.03 11.27 -13.54
CA VAL A 108 6.14 12.15 -14.32
C VAL A 108 6.84 12.89 -15.45
N THR A 109 8.17 13.01 -15.39
CA THR A 109 8.98 13.68 -16.41
C THR A 109 9.42 12.74 -17.53
N PHE A 110 9.18 11.44 -17.41
CA PHE A 110 9.54 10.45 -18.43
C PHE A 110 8.50 10.45 -19.56
N ARG A 111 8.93 10.13 -20.78
CA ARG A 111 8.01 9.96 -21.90
C ARG A 111 7.26 8.62 -21.73
N ASN A 112 5.95 8.68 -21.89
CA ASN A 112 5.06 7.52 -21.97
C ASN A 112 5.22 6.80 -23.31
#